data_AF-A0A379WDS3-F1
#
_entry.id   AF-A0A379WDS3-F1
#
_cell.length_a   1.000
_cell.length_b   1.000
_cell.length_c   1.000
_cell.angle_alpha   90.00
_cell.angle_beta   90.00
_cell.angle_gamma   90.00
#
_symmetry.space_group_name_H-M   'P 1'
#
loop_
_entity.id
_entity.type
_entity.pdbx_description
1 polymer ?
#
loop_
_entity_poly.entity_id
_entity_poly.type
_entity_poly.pdbx_seq_one_letter_code
_entity_poly.pdbx_strand_id
1 'polypeptide(L)'
;MTDLIHRPRRLRNPPALRAMFEETTLSLNDLVLPIFVEEELDDYKAIDAMPGVMRIPEKQLAREIETYRKCWHSFRYDLRHFSPY
;
A
#
# COMPACT_ATOMS: atom_id res chain seq x y z
N MET A 1 45.92 -3.91 -6.17
CA MET A 1 45.15 -5.03 -5.60
C MET A 1 44.29 -4.47 -4.47
N THR A 2 42.97 -4.42 -4.58
CA THR A 2 42.11 -3.81 -3.54
C THR A 2 41.74 -4.83 -2.48
N ASP A 3 42.36 -4.71 -1.30
CA ASP A 3 42.04 -5.55 -0.14
C ASP A 3 40.90 -4.91 0.67
N LEU A 4 39.68 -5.31 0.33
CA LEU A 4 38.47 -4.87 1.03
C LEU A 4 38.05 -5.95 2.03
N ILE A 5 38.33 -5.71 3.31
CA ILE A 5 37.98 -6.58 4.45
C ILE A 5 36.45 -6.56 4.67
N HIS A 6 35.82 -5.39 4.58
CA HIS A 6 34.37 -5.25 4.66
C HIS A 6 33.75 -5.23 3.27
N ARG A 7 32.82 -6.16 3.02
CA ARG A 7 32.09 -6.27 1.74
C ARG A 7 30.58 -6.34 1.96
N PRO A 8 29.91 -5.21 2.26
CA PRO A 8 28.47 -5.17 2.53
C PRO A 8 27.60 -5.74 1.39
N ARG A 9 28.10 -5.70 0.15
CA ARG A 9 27.42 -6.28 -1.02
C ARG A 9 27.14 -7.79 -0.88
N ARG A 10 27.86 -8.52 -0.01
CA ARG A 10 27.61 -9.96 0.23
C ARG A 10 26.18 -10.23 0.73
N LEU A 11 25.64 -9.34 1.56
CA LEU A 11 24.28 -9.47 2.09
C LEU A 11 23.19 -8.96 1.12
N ARG A 12 23.57 -8.28 0.03
CA ARG A 12 22.63 -7.68 -0.94
C ARG A 12 22.44 -8.52 -2.21
N ASN A 13 23.15 -9.63 -2.38
CA ASN A 13 23.09 -10.41 -3.63
C ASN A 13 21.86 -11.32 -3.69
N PRO A 14 21.72 -12.36 -2.86
CA PRO A 14 20.59 -13.26 -2.97
C PRO A 14 19.34 -12.63 -2.34
N PRO A 15 18.15 -12.77 -2.96
CA PRO A 15 16.89 -12.29 -2.39
C PRO A 15 16.61 -12.81 -0.97
N ALA A 16 16.98 -14.07 -0.68
CA ALA A 16 16.80 -14.66 0.64
C ALA A 16 17.62 -13.94 1.74
N LEU A 17 18.89 -13.59 1.48
CA LEU A 17 19.67 -12.81 2.47
C LEU A 17 19.13 -11.39 2.60
N ARG A 18 18.62 -10.79 1.53
CA ARG A 18 17.99 -9.46 1.63
C ARG A 18 16.76 -9.49 2.53
N ALA A 19 15.89 -10.50 2.38
CA ALA A 19 14.72 -10.67 3.23
C ALA A 19 15.10 -10.96 4.70
N MET A 20 16.13 -11.78 4.95
CA MET A 20 16.59 -12.09 6.31
C MET A 20 17.19 -10.88 7.05
N PHE A 21 17.81 -9.96 6.31
CA PHE A 21 18.45 -8.75 6.85
C PHE A 21 17.63 -7.48 6.56
N GLU A 22 16.35 -7.61 6.19
CA GLU A 22 15.44 -6.48 6.01
C GLU A 22 15.12 -5.88 7.38
N GLU A 23 15.36 -4.58 7.53
CA GLU A 23 15.17 -3.88 8.82
C GLU A 23 13.76 -3.29 8.96
N THR A 24 13.10 -2.98 7.83
CA THR A 24 11.82 -2.26 7.80
C THR A 24 10.80 -3.06 7.02
N THR A 25 9.71 -3.44 7.70
CA THR A 25 8.56 -4.10 7.06
C THR A 25 7.44 -3.09 6.81
N LEU A 26 6.69 -3.26 5.72
CA LEU A 26 5.47 -2.51 5.44
C LEU A 26 4.30 -3.49 5.30
N SER A 27 3.22 -3.25 6.04
CA SER A 27 2.00 -4.04 6.00
C SER A 27 0.78 -3.16 5.73
N LEU A 28 -0.36 -3.77 5.40
CA LEU A 28 -1.61 -3.03 5.27
C LEU A 28 -2.00 -2.30 6.55
N ASN A 29 -1.61 -2.78 7.73
CA ASN A 29 -1.95 -2.11 8.99
C ASN A 29 -1.23 -0.77 9.16
N ASP A 30 -0.20 -0.50 8.37
CA ASP A 30 0.58 0.73 8.41
C ASP A 30 0.03 1.80 7.45
N LEU A 31 -0.96 1.44 6.62
CA LEU A 31 -1.53 2.32 5.61
C LEU A 31 -2.86 2.94 6.08
N VAL A 32 -3.03 4.22 5.78
CA VAL A 32 -4.28 4.96 5.97
C VAL A 32 -4.69 5.54 4.61
N LEU A 33 -5.95 5.31 4.21
CA LEU A 33 -6.50 5.86 2.97
C LEU A 33 -7.33 7.11 3.28
N PRO A 34 -6.81 8.33 3.07
CA PRO A 34 -7.62 9.53 3.15
C PRO A 34 -8.64 9.56 2.00
N ILE A 35 -9.89 9.87 2.31
CA ILE A 35 -10.97 10.03 1.32
C ILE A 35 -11.50 11.46 1.37
N PHE A 36 -11.90 11.97 0.20
CA PHE A 36 -12.47 13.31 0.07
C PHE A 36 -13.96 13.20 -0.20
N VAL A 37 -14.78 13.82 0.63
CA VAL A 37 -16.25 13.83 0.50
C VAL A 37 -16.70 15.26 0.25
N GLU A 38 -17.61 15.45 -0.71
CA GLU A 38 -18.21 16.73 -1.04
C GLU A 38 -19.74 16.58 -1.01
N GLU A 39 -20.40 17.47 -0.25
CA GLU A 39 -21.86 17.57 -0.20
C GLU A 39 -22.39 18.21 -1.50
N GLU A 40 -23.68 18.02 -1.81
CA GLU A 40 -24.35 18.56 -3.01
C GLU A 40 -23.78 18.10 -4.37
N LEU A 41 -22.83 17.17 -4.36
CA LEU A 41 -22.26 16.55 -5.54
C LEU A 41 -23.12 15.34 -5.96
N ASP A 42 -23.38 15.21 -7.27
CA ASP A 42 -24.14 14.06 -7.81
C ASP A 42 -23.23 12.93 -8.34
N ASP A 43 -22.11 13.30 -8.95
CA ASP A 43 -21.13 12.39 -9.56
C ASP A 43 -19.71 12.64 -9.05
N TYR A 44 -18.83 11.63 -9.15
CA TYR A 44 -17.43 11.78 -8.76
C TYR A 44 -16.73 12.92 -9.48
N LYS A 45 -16.01 13.74 -8.72
CA LYS A 45 -15.28 14.90 -9.24
C LYS A 45 -13.78 14.70 -9.09
N ALA A 46 -13.04 14.80 -10.18
CA ALA A 46 -11.59 14.70 -10.15
C ALA A 46 -10.96 15.89 -9.42
N ILE A 47 -9.86 15.64 -8.72
CA ILE A 47 -9.00 16.69 -8.17
C ILE A 47 -7.82 16.85 -9.14
N ASP A 48 -7.82 17.92 -9.93
CA ASP A 48 -6.81 18.13 -10.99
C ASP A 48 -5.36 18.12 -10.46
N ALA A 49 -5.15 18.61 -9.24
CA ALA A 49 -3.84 18.62 -8.57
C ALA A 49 -3.40 17.23 -8.07
N MET A 50 -4.32 16.26 -8.01
CA MET A 50 -4.09 14.91 -7.50
C MET A 50 -4.63 13.87 -8.50
N PRO A 51 -3.89 13.57 -9.58
CA PRO A 51 -4.34 12.60 -10.59
C PRO A 51 -4.67 11.23 -9.98
N GLY A 52 -5.84 10.70 -10.33
CA GLY A 52 -6.35 9.44 -9.79
C GLY A 52 -7.10 9.57 -8.46
N VAL A 53 -7.16 10.76 -7.87
CA VAL A 53 -7.97 11.05 -6.68
C VAL A 53 -9.26 11.76 -7.08
N MET A 54 -10.36 11.24 -6.54
CA MET A 54 -11.71 11.73 -6.79
C MET A 54 -12.35 12.16 -5.48
N ARG A 55 -13.23 13.17 -5.55
CA ARG A 55 -14.16 13.51 -4.49
C ARG A 55 -15.40 12.66 -4.64
N ILE A 56 -15.79 12.05 -3.54
CA ILE A 56 -16.92 11.13 -3.44
C ILE A 56 -18.15 11.97 -3.09
N PRO A 57 -19.23 11.90 -3.87
CA PRO A 57 -20.49 12.52 -3.46
C PRO A 57 -21.01 11.85 -2.18
N GLU A 58 -21.49 12.63 -1.22
CA GLU A 58 -21.95 12.12 0.09
C GLU A 58 -22.95 10.96 -0.05
N LYS A 59 -23.86 11.06 -1.03
CA LYS A 59 -24.87 10.04 -1.36
C LYS A 59 -24.27 8.66 -1.69
N GLN A 60 -23.04 8.62 -2.18
CA GLN A 60 -22.34 7.38 -2.56
C GLN A 60 -21.32 6.91 -1.52
N LEU A 61 -21.13 7.65 -0.42
CA LEU A 61 -20.11 7.37 0.60
C LEU A 61 -20.23 5.97 1.20
N ALA A 62 -21.44 5.55 1.59
CA ALA A 62 -21.66 4.24 2.19
C ALA A 62 -21.29 3.08 1.24
N ARG A 63 -21.53 3.26 -0.06
CA ARG A 63 -21.15 2.28 -1.09
C ARG A 63 -19.64 2.19 -1.22
N GLU A 64 -18.95 3.32 -1.29
CA GLU A 64 -17.49 3.34 -1.42
C GLU A 64 -16.78 2.76 -0.20
N ILE A 65 -17.24 3.07 1.02
CA ILE A 65 -16.69 2.48 2.24
C ILE A 65 -16.81 0.94 2.22
N GLU A 66 -17.94 0.40 1.75
CA GLU A 66 -18.11 -1.05 1.64
C GLU A 66 -17.18 -1.65 0.58
N THR A 67 -16.96 -0.96 -0.55
CA THR A 67 -15.97 -1.35 -1.55
C THR A 67 -14.56 -1.40 -0.94
N TYR A 68 -14.15 -0.34 -0.24
CA TYR A 68 -12.84 -0.29 0.41
C TYR A 68 -12.70 -1.38 1.48
N ARG A 69 -13.74 -1.65 2.27
CA ARG A 69 -13.76 -2.73 3.26
C ARG A 69 -13.57 -4.10 2.60
N LYS A 70 -14.27 -4.36 1.49
CA LYS A 70 -14.13 -5.62 0.73
C LYS A 70 -12.73 -5.79 0.15
N CYS A 71 -12.20 -4.74 -0.48
CA CYS A 71 -10.83 -4.74 -0.98
C CYS A 71 -9.84 -5.01 0.17
N TRP A 72 -9.98 -4.31 1.29
CA TRP A 72 -9.13 -4.48 2.47
C TRP A 72 -9.14 -5.91 2.98
N HIS A 73 -10.32 -6.54 3.09
CA HIS A 73 -10.42 -7.94 3.49
C HIS A 73 -9.78 -8.87 2.47
N SER A 74 -10.05 -8.68 1.16
CA SER A 74 -9.48 -9.50 0.09
C SER A 74 -7.94 -9.48 0.12
N PHE A 75 -7.34 -8.29 0.15
CA PHE A 75 -5.89 -8.12 0.23
C PHE A 75 -5.30 -8.68 1.53
N ARG A 76 -6.05 -8.66 2.64
CA ARG A 76 -5.64 -9.29 3.92
C ARG A 76 -5.64 -10.81 3.86
N TYR A 77 -6.48 -11.45 3.04
CA TYR A 77 -6.41 -12.89 2.83
C TYR A 77 -5.21 -13.27 1.95
N ASP A 78 -4.92 -12.46 0.93
CA ASP A 78 -3.82 -12.72 0.00
C ASP A 78 -2.44 -12.55 0.66
N LEU A 79 -2.23 -11.46 1.41
CA LEU A 79 -0.96 -11.20 2.09
C LEU A 79 -0.67 -12.13 3.29
N ARG A 80 -1.68 -12.81 3.84
CA ARG A 80 -1.45 -13.87 4.84
C ARG A 80 -0.89 -15.16 4.24
N HIS A 81 -1.07 -15.38 2.94
CA HIS A 81 -0.49 -16.50 2.20
C HIS A 81 0.85 -16.13 1.57
N PHE A 82 1.19 -14.84 1.52
CA PHE A 82 2.51 -14.33 1.16
C PHE A 82 3.47 -14.40 2.36
N SER A 83 3.60 -15.58 2.97
CA SER A 83 4.76 -15.91 3.79
C SER A 83 5.74 -16.65 2.89
N PRO A 84 6.81 -15.99 2.38
CA PRO A 84 7.84 -16.67 1.60
C PRO A 84 8.80 -17.37 2.56
N TYR A 85 8.30 -18.40 3.24
CA TYR A 85 9.13 -19.44 3.84
C TYR A 85 8.76 -20.77 3.21
#